data_AF-A0A413FIA3-F1
#
_entry.id   AF-A0A413FIA3-F1
#
_cell.length_a   1.000
_cell.length_b   1.000
_cell.length_c   1.000
_cell.angle_alpha   90.00
_cell.angle_beta   90.00
_cell.angle_gamma   90.00
#
_symmetry.space_group_name_H-M   'P 1'
#
loop_
_entity.id
_entity.type
_entity.pdbx_description
1 polymer ?
#
loop_
_entity_poly.entity_id
_entity_poly.type
_entity_poly.pdbx_seq_one_letter_code
_entity_poly.pdbx_strand_id
1 'polypeptide(L)' 'MNKEPLTQQELQGLAGKPVYCADIESYGIVKCESIGLWAGVPFLVGAWHHDGVAVNFEYNIMGRKLKCYGINEN' A
#
# COMPACT_ATOMS: atom_id res chain seq x y z
N MET A 1 -13.93 6.39 0.07
CA MET A 1 -12.60 6.45 -0.53
C MET A 1 -12.16 7.91 -0.48
N ASN A 2 -11.00 8.19 0.10
CA ASN A 2 -10.49 9.57 0.16
C ASN A 2 -10.31 10.16 -1.25
N LYS A 3 -10.50 11.47 -1.40
CA LYS A 3 -10.37 12.16 -2.70
C LYS A 3 -8.91 12.40 -3.11
N GLU A 4 -8.02 12.53 -2.12
CA GLU A 4 -6.60 12.78 -2.34
C GLU A 4 -5.75 11.53 -2.03
N PRO A 5 -4.62 11.33 -2.73
CA PRO A 5 -3.65 10.31 -2.37
C PRO A 5 -3.11 10.53 -0.96
N LEU A 6 -2.91 9.44 -0.23
CA LEU A 6 -2.31 9.45 1.09
C LEU A 6 -0.86 9.94 1.01
N THR A 7 -0.50 10.81 1.95
CA THR A 7 0.88 11.25 2.18
C THR A 7 1.70 10.13 2.83
N GLN A 8 3.03 10.28 2.83
CA GLN A 8 3.92 9.33 3.52
C GLN A 8 3.58 9.18 5.02
N GLN A 9 3.27 10.27 5.70
CA GLN A 9 2.95 10.26 7.13
C GLN A 9 1.64 9.52 7.41
N GLU A 10 0.62 9.73 6.57
CA GLU A 10 -0.65 9.00 6.69
C GLU A 10 -0.45 7.51 6.40
N LEU A 11 0.35 7.15 5.39
CA LEU A 11 0.69 5.75 5.09
C LEU A 11 1.41 5.08 6.26
N GLN A 12 2.37 5.75 6.89
CA GLN A 12 3.05 5.24 8.09
C GLN A 12 2.04 4.96 9.23
N GLY A 13 1.07 5.87 9.43
CA GLY A 13 -0.01 5.70 10.41
C GLY A 13 -1.03 4.60 10.06
N LEU A 14 -1.01 4.10 8.83
CA LEU A 14 -1.88 3.04 8.33
C LEU A 14 -1.19 1.67 8.24
N ALA A 15 -0.06 1.47 8.92
CA ALA A 15 0.59 0.16 8.99
C ALA A 15 -0.42 -0.95 9.40
N GLY A 16 -0.47 -2.03 8.62
CA GLY A 16 -1.42 -3.14 8.79
C GLY A 16 -2.84 -2.86 8.27
N LYS A 17 -3.13 -1.67 7.76
CA LYS A 17 -4.46 -1.29 7.25
C LYS A 17 -4.53 -1.42 5.72
N PRO A 18 -5.73 -1.70 5.18
CA PRO A 18 -5.92 -1.79 3.75
C PRO A 18 -6.00 -0.41 3.10
N VAL A 19 -5.45 -0.31 1.90
CA VAL A 19 -5.54 0.86 1.02
C VAL A 19 -5.82 0.38 -0.40
N TYR A 20 -6.36 1.27 -1.23
CA TYR A 20 -6.44 1.06 -2.66
C TYR A 20 -5.31 1.79 -3.37
N CYS A 21 -4.66 1.18 -4.34
CA CYS A 21 -3.65 1.80 -5.19
C CYS A 21 -4.18 1.96 -6.61
N ALA A 22 -4.33 3.21 -7.07
CA ALA A 22 -4.91 3.49 -8.38
C ALA A 22 -3.99 3.09 -9.54
N ASP A 23 -2.67 3.25 -9.40
CA ASP A 23 -1.73 2.97 -10.50
C ASP A 23 -1.63 1.49 -10.87
N ILE A 24 -2.05 0.59 -9.98
CA ILE A 24 -2.09 -0.86 -10.22
C ILE A 24 -3.50 -1.44 -10.06
N GLU A 25 -4.51 -0.58 -9.93
CA GLU A 25 -5.92 -0.92 -9.79
C GLU A 25 -6.21 -2.03 -8.75
N SER A 26 -5.48 -2.02 -7.63
CA SER A 26 -5.49 -3.12 -6.67
C SER A 26 -5.54 -2.64 -5.23
N TYR A 27 -6.13 -3.48 -4.38
CA TYR A 27 -6.10 -3.32 -2.93
C TYR A 27 -4.87 -4.00 -2.36
N GLY A 28 -4.29 -3.39 -1.33
CA GLY A 28 -3.18 -3.98 -0.59
C GLY A 28 -3.14 -3.50 0.84
N ILE A 29 -2.27 -4.11 1.63
CA ILE A 29 -2.01 -3.73 3.01
C ILE A 29 -0.77 -2.83 3.02
N VAL A 30 -0.85 -1.73 3.77
CA VAL A 30 0.35 -0.93 4.03
C VAL A 30 1.20 -1.65 5.06
N LYS A 31 2.45 -1.97 4.69
CA LYS A 31 3.47 -2.49 5.57
C LYS A 31 4.47 -1.38 5.85
N CYS A 32 4.78 -1.13 7.11
CA CYS A 32 5.78 -0.15 7.51
C CYS A 32 6.49 -0.66 8.77
N GLU A 33 7.73 -1.12 8.61
CA GLU A 33 8.52 -1.67 9.71
C GLU A 33 9.07 -0.56 10.62
N SER A 34 9.27 -0.87 11.90
CA SER A 34 9.89 0.06 12.86
C SER A 34 11.41 -0.10 12.98
N ILE A 35 11.97 -1.19 12.43
CA ILE A 35 13.38 -1.55 12.53
C ILE A 35 13.94 -2.03 11.17
N GLY A 36 15.27 -2.12 11.08
CA GLY A 36 15.97 -2.60 9.88
C GLY A 36 16.21 -1.51 8.82
N LEU A 37 16.78 -1.91 7.68
CA LEU A 37 17.19 -0.99 6.60
C LEU A 37 16.03 -0.16 6.03
N TRP A 38 14.81 -0.69 6.10
CA TRP A 38 13.60 -0.07 5.57
C TRP A 38 12.67 0.47 6.65
N ALA A 39 13.19 0.70 7.86
CA ALA A 39 12.42 1.28 8.96
C ALA A 39 11.76 2.61 8.54
N GLY A 40 10.47 2.75 8.81
CA GLY A 40 9.67 3.92 8.47
C GLY A 40 9.34 4.09 6.99
N VAL A 41 9.74 3.16 6.10
CA VAL A 41 9.39 3.22 4.68
C VAL A 41 8.12 2.42 4.42
N PRO A 42 7.05 3.04 3.89
CA PRO A 42 5.80 2.34 3.61
C PRO A 42 5.89 1.53 2.31
N PHE A 43 5.50 0.26 2.40
CA PHE A 43 5.36 -0.67 1.29
C PHE A 43 3.89 -1.07 1.12
N LEU A 44 3.48 -1.27 -0.12
CA LEU A 44 2.19 -1.88 -0.47
C LEU A 44 2.41 -3.37 -0.68
N VAL A 45 1.74 -4.19 0.14
CA VAL A 45 1.77 -5.65 0.04
C VAL A 45 0.43 -6.14 -0.47
N GLY A 46 0.45 -7.04 -1.46
CA GLY A 46 -0.76 -7.62 -2.01
C GLY A 46 -0.47 -8.82 -2.91
N ALA A 47 -1.50 -9.28 -3.59
CA ALA A 47 -1.39 -10.38 -4.55
C ALA A 47 -2.20 -10.07 -5.81
N TRP A 48 -1.62 -10.32 -6.98
CA TRP A 48 -2.30 -10.27 -8.27
C TRP A 48 -2.89 -11.64 -8.55
N HIS A 49 -4.14 -11.69 -8.98
CA HIS A 49 -4.81 -12.92 -9.38
C HIS A 49 -5.28 -12.79 -10.83
N HIS A 50 -4.85 -13.70 -11.69
CA HIS A 50 -5.29 -13.78 -13.08
C HIS A 50 -5.20 -15.23 -13.58
N ASP A 51 -6.25 -15.74 -14.21
CA ASP A 51 -6.30 -17.08 -14.81
C ASP A 51 -5.82 -18.22 -13.89
N GLY A 52 -6.19 -18.15 -12.60
CA GLY A 52 -5.80 -19.16 -11.60
C GLY A 52 -4.35 -19.05 -11.12
N VAL A 53 -3.60 -18.04 -11.55
CA VAL A 53 -2.25 -17.71 -11.06
C VAL A 53 -2.34 -16.59 -10.03
N ALA A 54 -1.61 -16.75 -8.93
CA ALA A 54 -1.46 -15.75 -7.88
C ALA A 54 0.01 -15.35 -7.71
N VAL A 55 0.31 -14.05 -7.76
CA VAL A 55 1.66 -13.51 -7.53
C VAL A 55 1.64 -12.48 -6.42
N ASN A 56 2.39 -12.75 -5.35
CA ASN A 56 2.57 -11.79 -4.25
C ASN A 56 3.52 -10.67 -4.67
N PHE A 57 3.24 -9.45 -4.20
CA PHE A 57 4.13 -8.32 -4.39
C PHE A 57 4.32 -7.53 -3.09
N GLU A 58 5.47 -6.87 -3.02
CA GLU A 58 5.80 -5.91 -1.98
C GLU A 58 6.51 -4.72 -2.66
N TYR A 59 5.80 -3.59 -2.72
CA TYR A 59 6.21 -2.44 -3.50
C TYR A 59 6.47 -1.23 -2.61
N ASN A 60 7.70 -0.71 -2.64
CA ASN A 60 8.03 0.57 -2.01
C ASN A 60 7.15 1.67 -2.64
N ILE A 61 6.21 2.20 -1.87
CA ILE A 61 5.18 3.14 -2.34
C ILE A 61 5.83 4.42 -2.84
N MET A 62 6.75 4.98 -2.04
CA MET A 62 7.42 6.24 -2.35
C MET A 62 8.40 6.10 -3.52
N GLY A 63 9.19 5.03 -3.51
CA GLY A 63 10.18 4.75 -4.56
C GLY A 63 9.54 4.52 -5.92
N ARG A 64 8.32 3.97 -5.97
CA ARG A 64 7.52 3.79 -7.19
C ARG A 64 6.54 4.93 -7.47
N LYS A 65 6.41 5.91 -6.57
CA LYS A 65 5.45 7.02 -6.66
C LYS A 65 3.99 6.55 -6.79
N LEU A 66 3.64 5.46 -6.11
CA LEU A 66 2.29 4.90 -6.14
C LEU A 66 1.30 5.80 -5.37
N LYS A 67 0.12 5.99 -5.94
CA LYS A 67 -0.99 6.75 -5.35
C LYS A 67 -1.93 5.79 -4.64
N CYS A 68 -1.79 5.75 -3.32
CA CYS A 68 -2.64 4.97 -2.45
C CYS A 68 -3.72 5.84 -1.79
N TYR A 69 -4.90 5.28 -1.57
CA TYR A 69 -6.07 5.96 -1.03
C TYR A 69 -6.66 5.17 0.13
N GLY A 70 -7.05 5.89 1.18
CA GLY A 70 -7.75 5.29 2.32
C GLY A 70 -9.10 4.70 1.90
N ILE A 71 -9.41 3.53 2.44
CA ILE A 71 -10.73 2.91 2.34
C ILE A 71 -11.55 3.47 3.49
N ASN A 72 -12.73 4.02 3.21
CA ASN A 72 -13.60 4.51 4.27
C ASN A 72 -14.28 3.30 4.90
N GLU A 73 -14.11 3.10 6.21
CA GLU A 73 -14.98 2.22 6.99
C GLU A 73 -16.29 2.99 7.20
N ASN A 74 -17.41 2.45 6.71
CA ASN A 74 -18.76 2.97 6.98
C ASN A 74 -19.17 2.69 8.43
#